data_AF-A0A355B4P8-F1
#
_entry.id   AF-A0A355B4P8-F1
#
_cell.length_a   1.000
_cell.length_b   1.000
_cell.length_c   1.000
_cell.angle_alpha   90.00
_cell.angle_beta   90.00
_cell.angle_gamma   90.00
#
_symmetry.space_group_name_H-M   'P 1'
#
loop_
_entity.id
_entity.type
_entity.pdbx_description
1 polymer ?
#
loop_
_entity_poly.entity_id
_entity_poly.type
_entity_poly.pdbx_seq_one_letter_code
_entity_poly.pdbx_strand_id
1 'polypeptide(L)' 'MDLYTATGPVTNVGARLCGTATEGQILLGPETAERLGGKFHLKYMGPVSLKNVCDPVEVWEAKPDRRTAPR' A
#
# COMPACT_ATOMS: atom_id res chain seq x y z
N MET A 1 20.74 -24.24 8.33
CA MET A 1 19.75 -23.90 7.29
C MET A 1 19.38 -22.47 7.53
N ASP A 2 19.95 -21.56 6.74
CA ASP A 2 19.77 -20.14 6.97
C ASP A 2 18.49 -19.69 6.28
N LEU A 3 17.63 -18.99 7.02
CA LEU A 3 16.37 -18.47 6.51
C LEU A 3 16.65 -17.20 5.68
N TYR A 4 16.33 -17.23 4.40
CA TYR A 4 16.41 -16.06 3.52
C TYR A 4 15.07 -15.34 3.47
N THR A 5 14.94 -14.19 4.14
CA THR A 5 13.70 -13.41 4.19
C THR A 5 13.96 -11.91 4.31
N ALA A 6 13.06 -11.09 3.79
CA ALA A 6 13.11 -9.64 3.94
C ALA A 6 12.54 -9.23 5.30
N THR A 7 13.29 -8.43 6.05
CA THR A 7 12.87 -7.91 7.36
C THR A 7 13.06 -6.40 7.42
N GLY A 8 12.31 -5.74 8.30
CA GLY A 8 12.50 -4.32 8.60
C GLY A 8 11.21 -3.47 8.58
N PRO A 9 11.35 -2.15 8.81
CA PRO A 9 10.22 -1.23 8.94
C PRO A 9 9.30 -1.21 7.72
N VAL A 10 9.86 -1.21 6.50
CA VAL A 10 9.08 -1.19 5.24
C VAL A 10 8.20 -2.43 5.12
N THR A 11 8.73 -3.62 5.43
CA THR A 11 7.97 -4.87 5.44
C THR A 11 6.82 -4.81 6.44
N ASN A 12 7.06 -4.27 7.65
CA ASN A 12 6.03 -4.10 8.68
C ASN A 12 4.93 -3.13 8.24
N VAL A 13 5.29 -2.00 7.61
CA VAL A 13 4.33 -1.03 7.08
C VAL A 13 3.47 -1.66 5.99
N GLY A 14 4.06 -2.38 5.05
CA GLY A 14 3.32 -3.08 4.00
C GLY A 14 2.30 -4.08 4.57
N ALA A 15 2.72 -4.90 5.54
CA ALA A 15 1.82 -5.84 6.22
C ALA A 15 0.68 -5.12 6.96
N ARG A 16 0.97 -4.00 7.64
CA ARG A 16 -0.04 -3.23 8.38
C ARG A 16 -1.02 -2.53 7.45
N LEU A 17 -0.56 -1.93 6.35
CA LEU A 17 -1.43 -1.35 5.33
C LEU A 17 -2.37 -2.40 4.75
N CYS A 18 -1.85 -3.59 4.42
CA CYS A 18 -2.67 -4.71 3.97
C CYS A 18 -3.77 -5.07 5.00
N GLY A 19 -3.42 -5.11 6.29
CA GLY A 19 -4.39 -5.36 7.37
C GLY A 19 -5.47 -4.27 7.55
N THR A 20 -5.28 -3.07 6.99
CA THR A 20 -6.30 -2.00 6.99
C THR A 20 -7.17 -1.96 5.73
N ALA A 21 -6.78 -2.68 4.68
CA ALA A 21 -7.50 -2.71 3.43
C ALA A 21 -8.81 -3.50 3.57
N THR A 22 -9.88 -3.01 2.94
CA THR A 22 -11.16 -3.73 2.83
C THR A 22 -11.33 -4.31 1.43
N GLU A 23 -12.25 -5.26 1.26
CA GLU A 23 -12.77 -5.82 -0.01
C GLU A 23 -12.08 -5.38 -1.32
N GLY A 24 -10.98 -6.06 -1.69
CA GLY A 24 -10.30 -5.87 -2.97
C GLY A 24 -9.51 -4.57 -3.11
N GLN A 25 -9.41 -3.76 -2.06
CA GLN A 25 -8.59 -2.55 -2.07
C GLN A 25 -7.11 -2.89 -2.17
N ILE A 26 -6.41 -2.09 -2.98
CA ILE A 26 -4.95 -2.12 -3.10
C ILE A 26 -4.45 -0.79 -2.56
N LEU A 27 -3.93 -0.82 -1.33
CA LEU A 27 -3.39 0.36 -0.66
C LEU A 27 -1.88 0.50 -0.89
N LEU A 28 -1.43 1.74 -1.10
CA LEU A 28 -0.05 2.09 -1.40
C LEU A 28 0.44 3.15 -0.42
N GLY A 29 1.69 3.02 0.01
CA GLY A 29 2.42 4.10 0.68
C GLY A 29 2.95 5.15 -0.31
N PRO A 30 3.52 6.26 0.20
CA PRO A 30 3.90 7.43 -0.60
C PRO A 30 4.95 7.12 -1.66
N GLU A 31 6.01 6.40 -1.28
CA GLU A 31 7.09 6.07 -2.21
C GLU A 31 6.61 5.19 -3.37
N THR A 32 5.70 4.24 -3.10
CA THR A 32 5.09 3.43 -4.16
C THR A 32 4.20 4.28 -5.06
N ALA A 33 3.37 5.16 -4.50
CA ALA A 33 2.49 6.04 -5.28
C ALA A 33 3.30 6.96 -6.21
N GLU A 34 4.40 7.55 -5.73
CA GLU A 34 5.30 8.41 -6.50
C GLU A 34 5.94 7.63 -7.66
N ARG A 35 6.50 6.45 -7.38
CA ARG A 35 7.20 5.62 -8.38
C ARG A 35 6.28 5.09 -9.50
N LEU A 36 4.97 4.99 -9.25
CA LEU A 36 4.02 4.55 -10.28
C LEU A 36 3.86 5.57 -11.42
N GLY A 37 4.22 6.84 -11.22
CA GLY A 37 4.35 7.84 -12.30
C GLY A 37 3.12 7.97 -13.20
N GLY A 38 1.91 7.84 -12.63
CA GLY A 38 0.65 7.97 -13.37
C GLY A 38 0.21 6.75 -14.20
N LYS A 39 0.92 5.61 -14.11
CA LYS A 39 0.52 4.37 -14.81
C LYS A 39 -0.79 3.76 -14.31
N PHE A 40 -1.22 4.13 -13.12
CA PHE A 40 -2.46 3.68 -12.49
C PHE A 40 -3.26 4.89 -12.02
N HIS A 41 -4.59 4.74 -11.98
CA HIS A 41 -5.43 5.75 -11.33
C HIS A 41 -5.32 5.57 -9.82
N LEU A 42 -4.71 6.57 -9.16
CA LEU A 42 -4.52 6.57 -7.72
C LEU A 42 -5.48 7.56 -7.07
N LYS A 43 -6.23 7.10 -6.08
CA LYS A 43 -7.06 7.94 -5.22
C LYS A 43 -6.32 8.18 -3.91
N TYR A 44 -6.03 9.43 -3.57
CA TYR A 44 -5.50 9.76 -2.25
C TYR A 44 -6.56 9.53 -1.17
N MET A 45 -6.17 8.87 -0.08
CA MET A 45 -7.06 8.44 1.00
C MET A 45 -6.81 9.21 2.31
N GLY A 46 -5.72 9.97 2.40
CA GLY A 46 -5.30 10.65 3.62
C GLY A 46 -4.31 9.83 4.47
N PRO A 47 -3.86 10.42 5.59
CA PRO A 47 -2.99 9.75 6.54
C PRO A 47 -3.72 8.65 7.32
N VAL A 48 -3.04 7.52 7.54
CA VAL A 48 -3.53 6.39 8.33
C VAL A 48 -2.55 6.08 9.46
N SER A 49 -3.05 6.02 10.69
CA SER A 49 -2.27 5.57 11.84
C SER A 49 -2.12 4.05 11.83
N LEU A 50 -0.88 3.58 11.82
CA LEU A 50 -0.57 2.15 11.85
C LEU A 50 0.02 1.78 13.21
N LYS A 51 -0.38 0.61 13.74
CA LYS A 51 0.13 0.08 15.01
C LYS A 51 1.66 0.13 15.03
N ASN A 52 2.28 0.67 16.07
CA ASN A 52 3.74 0.75 16.23
C ASN A 52 4.46 1.42 15.04
N VAL A 53 3.82 2.40 14.39
CA VAL A 53 4.46 3.39 13.52
C VAL A 53 4.22 4.74 14.18
N CYS A 54 5.28 5.54 14.37
CA CYS A 54 5.20 6.77 15.15
C CYS A 54 4.33 7.81 14.44
N ASP A 55 4.61 8.04 13.16
CA ASP A 55 3.91 9.03 12.35
C ASP A 55 2.82 8.36 11.49
N PRO A 56 1.66 9.02 11.30
CA PRO A 56 0.68 8.57 10.31
C PRO A 56 1.30 8.45 8.92
N VAL A 57 0.91 7.41 8.19
CA VAL A 57 1.42 7.14 6.85
C VAL A 57 0.40 7.65 5.83
N GLU A 58 0.84 8.46 4.86
CA GLU A 58 0.01 8.88 3.74
C GLU A 58 -0.34 7.68 2.85
N VAL A 59 -1.63 7.53 2.50
CA VAL A 59 -2.12 6.36 1.76
C VAL A 59 -2.83 6.74 0.46
N TRP A 60 -2.61 5.94 -0.57
CA TRP A 60 -3.35 5.95 -1.83
C TRP A 60 -4.01 4.60 -2.06
N GLU A 61 -5.16 4.60 -2.72
CA GLU A 61 -5.81 3.41 -3.25
C GLU A 61 -5.60 3.35 -4.77
N ALA A 62 -5.05 2.25 -5.26
CA ALA A 62 -5.00 1.98 -6.69
C ALA A 62 -6.37 1.48 -7.17
N LYS A 63 -6.95 2.18 -8.16
CA LYS A 63 -8.20 1.75 -8.79
C LYS A 63 -7.90 0.92 -10.03
N PRO A 64 -8.65 -0.18 -10.26
CA PRO A 64 -8.54 -0.93 -11.50
C PRO A 64 -8.90 -0.03 -12.69
N ASP A 65 -8.12 -0.11 -13.78
CA ASP A 65 -8.61 0.37 -15.08
C ASP A 65 -9.80 -0.54 -15.44
N ARG A 66 -10.93 0.06 -15.82
CA ARG A 66 -12.12 -0.69 -16.32
C ARG A 66 -11.75 -1.65 -17.45
N ARG A 67 -10.62 -1.45 -18.13
CA ARG A 67 -10.09 -2.36 -19.17
C ARG A 67 -9.44 -3.64 -18.65
N THR A 68 -9.02 -3.70 -17.39
CA THR A 68 -8.26 -4.83 -16.80
C THR A 68 -8.97 -5.54 -15.65
N ALA A 69 -10.20 -5.15 -15.30
CA ALA A 69 -10.98 -5.87 -14.30
C ALA A 69 -11.27 -7.30 -14.80
N PRO A 70 -11.07 -8.34 -13.96
CA PRO A 70 -11.55 -9.68 -14.29
C PRO A 70 -13.06 -9.61 -14.55
N ARG A 71 -13.51 -10.20 -15.65
CA ARG A 71 -14.95 -10.37 -15.94
C ARG A 71 -15.61 -11.27 -14.91
#